data_AF-A0A945HXF9-F1
#
_entry.id   AF-A0A945HXF9-F1
#
_cell.length_a   1.000
_cell.length_b   1.000
_cell.length_c   1.000
_cell.angle_alpha   90.00
_cell.angle_beta   90.00
_cell.angle_gamma   90.00
#
_symmetry.space_group_name_H-M   'P 1'
#
loop_
_entity.id
_entity.type
_entity.pdbx_description
1 polymer ?
#
loop_
_entity_poly.entity_id
_entity_poly.type
_entity_poly.pdbx_seq_one_letter_code
_entity_poly.pdbx_strand_id
1 'polypeptide(L)'
;EKDWFENLPPEIEDQLEIKLHYGHLFCHVFHQNYIVKKGVDAEALKNKLLKTFDERGAEYPAEHNVGHEYSAKPVLKNFYKKLDPTNVFNTGIGKTSKLKYWKTLN
;
A
#
# COMPACT_ATOMS: atom_id res chain seq x y z
N GLU A 1 22.90 -0.21 -8.15
CA GLU A 1 22.22 -0.52 -6.88
C GLU A 1 22.15 -2.04 -6.76
N LYS A 2 22.64 -2.64 -5.67
CA LYS A 2 22.86 -4.10 -5.57
C LYS A 2 21.87 -4.83 -4.66
N ASP A 3 21.26 -4.16 -3.69
CA ASP A 3 20.30 -4.74 -2.73
C ASP A 3 18.83 -4.41 -3.09
N TRP A 4 18.42 -4.84 -4.28
CA TRP A 4 17.01 -4.74 -4.69
C TRP A 4 16.16 -5.84 -4.05
N PHE A 5 16.74 -7.03 -3.84
CA PHE A 5 16.04 -8.16 -3.26
C PHE A 5 15.71 -7.90 -1.79
N GLU A 6 14.52 -8.35 -1.38
CA GLU A 6 14.02 -8.14 -0.03
C GLU A 6 14.74 -9.02 0.99
N ASN A 7 15.05 -8.43 2.15
CA ASN A 7 15.48 -9.14 3.33
C ASN A 7 14.56 -8.76 4.50
N LEU A 8 13.63 -9.66 4.85
CA LEU A 8 12.67 -9.43 5.92
C LEU A 8 13.23 -9.89 7.27
N PRO A 9 12.92 -9.18 8.36
CA PRO A 9 13.18 -9.65 9.71
C PRO A 9 12.49 -11.01 9.98
N PRO A 10 13.10 -11.92 10.77
CA PRO A 10 12.53 -13.24 11.07
C PRO A 10 11.09 -13.18 11.59
N GLU A 11 10.75 -12.17 12.39
CA GLU A 11 9.40 -12.01 12.94
C GLU A 11 8.33 -11.73 11.87
N ILE A 12 8.70 -11.21 10.70
CA ILE A 12 7.80 -11.05 9.54
C ILE A 12 7.81 -12.35 8.74
N GLU A 13 8.99 -12.89 8.48
CA GLU A 13 9.19 -14.11 7.69
C GLU A 13 8.41 -15.30 8.27
N ASP A 14 8.41 -15.47 9.59
CA ASP A 14 7.73 -16.55 10.30
C ASP A 14 6.20 -16.51 10.14
N GLN A 15 5.62 -15.39 9.72
CA GLN A 15 4.19 -15.24 9.49
C GLN A 15 3.77 -15.61 8.06
N LEU A 16 4.74 -15.88 7.17
CA LEU A 16 4.52 -16.10 5.74
C LEU A 16 4.66 -17.59 5.39
N GLU A 17 3.75 -18.08 4.56
CA GLU A 17 3.79 -19.43 4.00
C GLU A 17 4.58 -19.44 2.67
N ILE A 18 4.31 -18.46 1.79
CA ILE A 18 4.95 -18.34 0.47
C ILE A 18 5.21 -16.87 0.17
N LYS A 19 6.38 -16.58 -0.43
CA LYS A 19 6.72 -15.28 -1.01
C LYS A 19 6.89 -15.41 -2.52
N LEU A 20 6.25 -14.53 -3.27
CA LEU A 20 6.32 -14.45 -4.72
C LEU A 20 6.84 -13.05 -5.11
N HIS A 21 8.00 -13.02 -5.76
CA HIS A 21 8.65 -11.78 -6.22
C HIS A 21 8.77 -11.79 -7.74
N TYR A 22 8.15 -10.81 -8.39
CA TYR A 22 8.20 -10.62 -9.85
C TYR A 22 7.97 -9.13 -10.17
N GLY A 23 8.26 -8.68 -11.38
CA GLY A 23 8.03 -7.28 -11.75
C GLY A 23 8.89 -6.77 -12.89
N HIS A 24 8.99 -5.45 -12.98
CA HIS A 24 9.70 -4.72 -14.02
C HIS A 24 11.11 -4.34 -13.53
N LEU A 25 12.05 -5.28 -13.66
CA LEU A 25 13.39 -5.17 -13.09
C LEU A 25 14.12 -3.86 -13.45
N PHE A 26 14.11 -3.46 -14.73
CA PHE A 26 14.80 -2.24 -15.17
C PHE A 26 14.11 -0.94 -14.77
N CYS A 27 12.83 -1.00 -14.38
CA CYS A 27 12.10 0.13 -13.81
C CYS A 27 12.20 0.18 -12.29
N HIS A 28 12.80 -0.83 -11.65
CA HIS A 28 12.82 -1.02 -10.20
C HIS A 28 11.40 -1.04 -9.59
N VAL A 29 10.43 -1.61 -10.32
CA VAL A 29 9.06 -1.83 -9.84
C VAL A 29 8.86 -3.32 -9.59
N PHE A 30 8.56 -3.68 -8.35
CA PHE A 30 8.40 -5.07 -7.92
C PHE A 30 7.00 -5.31 -7.35
N HIS A 31 6.42 -6.43 -7.76
CA HIS A 31 5.25 -7.03 -7.15
C HIS A 31 5.73 -8.06 -6.14
N GLN A 32 5.44 -7.78 -4.87
CA GLN A 32 5.75 -8.68 -3.77
C GLN A 32 4.41 -9.22 -3.25
N ASN A 33 4.16 -10.50 -3.52
CA ASN A 33 2.91 -11.18 -3.15
C ASN A 33 3.22 -12.19 -2.05
N TYR A 34 2.45 -12.14 -0.97
CA TYR A 34 2.68 -12.92 0.23
C TYR A 34 1.46 -13.78 0.52
N ILE A 35 1.65 -15.11 0.61
CA ILE A 35 0.65 -16.01 1.17
C ILE A 35 0.91 -16.07 2.67
N VAL A 36 -0.07 -15.61 3.44
CA VAL A 36 0.02 -15.48 4.90
C VAL A 36 -0.47 -16.76 5.57
N LYS A 37 0.19 -17.19 6.65
CA LYS A 37 -0.23 -18.36 7.44
C LYS A 37 -1.61 -18.14 8.06
N LYS A 38 -2.39 -19.21 8.17
CA LYS A 38 -3.73 -19.17 8.77
C LYS A 38 -3.67 -18.67 10.22
N GLY A 39 -4.51 -17.71 10.56
CA GLY A 39 -4.62 -17.14 11.91
C GLY A 39 -3.73 -15.93 12.19
N VAL A 40 -2.86 -15.56 11.25
CA VAL A 40 -2.10 -14.30 11.34
C VAL A 40 -3.00 -13.11 11.04
N ASP A 41 -2.80 -12.01 11.78
CA ASP A 41 -3.40 -10.72 11.47
C ASP A 41 -2.71 -10.09 10.25
N ALA A 42 -3.39 -10.20 9.10
CA ALA A 42 -2.88 -9.70 7.82
C ALA A 42 -2.75 -8.17 7.79
N GLU A 43 -3.57 -7.42 8.52
CA GLU A 43 -3.49 -5.96 8.54
C GLU A 43 -2.27 -5.51 9.35
N ALA A 44 -2.06 -6.11 10.52
CA ALA A 44 -0.87 -5.86 11.33
C ALA A 44 0.41 -6.24 10.58
N LEU A 45 0.41 -7.40 9.90
CA LEU A 45 1.54 -7.84 9.08
C LEU A 45 1.79 -6.89 7.89
N LYS A 46 0.75 -6.47 7.18
CA LYS A 46 0.85 -5.47 6.09
C LYS A 46 1.49 -4.17 6.60
N ASN A 47 1.10 -3.67 7.77
CA ASN A 47 1.70 -2.47 8.35
C ASN A 47 3.18 -2.66 8.69
N LYS A 48 3.59 -3.84 9.17
CA LYS A 48 5.02 -4.16 9.38
C LYS A 48 5.80 -4.17 8.05
N LEU A 49 5.25 -4.79 7.01
CA LEU A 49 5.85 -4.82 5.66
C LEU A 49 5.99 -3.40 5.09
N LEU A 50 4.95 -2.57 5.19
CA LEU A 50 5.00 -1.20 4.69
C LEU A 50 6.06 -0.36 5.40
N LYS A 51 6.28 -0.60 6.69
CA LYS A 51 7.34 0.07 7.45
C LYS A 51 8.74 -0.29 6.92
N THR A 52 8.98 -1.54 6.50
CA THR A 52 10.29 -1.90 5.91
C THR A 52 10.51 -1.21 4.57
N PHE A 53 9.44 -0.96 3.80
CA PHE A 53 9.51 -0.16 2.57
C PHE A 53 9.81 1.32 2.87
N ASP A 54 9.16 1.89 3.88
CA ASP A 54 9.43 3.27 4.32
C ASP A 54 10.90 3.44 4.76
N GLU A 55 11.44 2.49 5.53
CA GLU A 55 12.84 2.50 6.00
C GLU A 55 13.85 2.41 4.84
N ARG A 56 13.48 1.72 3.74
CA ARG A 56 14.28 1.63 2.51
C ARG A 56 14.11 2.85 1.60
N GLY A 57 13.19 3.77 1.89
CA GLY A 57 12.82 4.87 1.01
C GLY A 57 12.08 4.42 -0.26
N ALA A 58 11.48 3.23 -0.24
CA ALA A 58 10.73 2.70 -1.36
C ALA A 58 9.36 3.39 -1.48
N GLU A 59 8.93 3.63 -2.72
CA GLU A 59 7.63 4.22 -3.02
C GLU A 59 6.58 3.13 -3.27
N TYR A 60 5.41 3.28 -2.67
CA TYR A 60 4.24 2.45 -2.93
C TYR A 60 2.95 3.26 -2.77
N PRO A 61 1.92 2.97 -3.58
CA PRO A 61 1.90 2.07 -4.73
C PRO A 61 2.68 2.64 -5.93
N ALA A 62 3.45 1.80 -6.63
CA ALA A 62 4.25 2.22 -7.78
C ALA A 62 3.42 2.38 -9.07
N GLU A 63 2.59 1.39 -9.41
CA GLU A 63 1.80 1.39 -10.66
C GLU A 63 0.31 1.06 -10.48
N HIS A 64 -0.05 0.28 -9.45
CA HIS A 64 -1.43 -0.21 -9.25
C HIS A 64 -2.37 0.82 -8.62
N ASN A 65 -1.89 2.05 -8.35
CA ASN A 65 -2.65 3.09 -7.65
C ASN A 65 -3.05 2.68 -6.22
N VAL A 66 -3.68 3.57 -5.47
CA VAL A 66 -3.94 3.39 -4.03
C VAL A 66 -5.11 2.48 -3.71
N GLY A 67 -6.08 2.36 -4.63
CA GLY A 67 -7.34 1.66 -4.40
C GLY A 67 -7.97 2.08 -3.06
N HIS A 68 -8.44 1.12 -2.27
CA HIS A 68 -8.78 1.34 -0.85
C HIS A 68 -7.72 0.74 0.10
N GLU A 69 -6.64 0.20 -0.47
CA GLU A 69 -5.63 -0.56 0.24
C GLU A 69 -4.56 0.32 0.87
N TYR A 70 -4.21 1.42 0.20
CA TYR A 70 -3.14 2.32 0.60
C TYR A 70 -3.65 3.71 0.90
N SER A 71 -2.98 4.41 1.81
CA SER A 71 -3.28 5.80 2.10
C SER A 71 -2.80 6.69 0.95
N ALA A 72 -3.69 7.48 0.36
CA ALA A 72 -3.27 8.46 -0.63
C ALA A 72 -2.43 9.57 0.02
N LYS A 73 -1.32 9.92 -0.64
CA LYS A 73 -0.47 11.06 -0.26
C LYS A 73 -1.24 12.38 -0.45
N PRO A 74 -0.86 13.47 0.25
CA PRO A 74 -1.62 14.74 0.22
C PRO A 74 -1.85 15.30 -1.19
N VAL A 75 -0.84 15.22 -2.06
CA VAL A 75 -0.95 15.68 -3.47
C VAL A 75 -2.07 14.94 -4.20
N LEU A 76 -2.12 13.61 -4.06
CA LEU A 76 -3.12 12.77 -4.72
C LEU A 76 -4.52 12.97 -4.12
N LYS A 77 -4.62 13.11 -2.79
CA LYS A 77 -5.89 13.47 -2.11
C LYS A 77 -6.44 14.81 -2.60
N ASN A 78 -5.59 15.81 -2.73
CA ASN A 78 -5.98 17.14 -3.22
C ASN A 78 -6.41 17.09 -4.68
N PHE A 79 -5.72 16.28 -5.50
CA PHE A 79 -6.11 16.04 -6.88
C PHE A 79 -7.51 15.41 -6.97
N TYR A 80 -7.80 14.37 -6.18
CA TYR A 80 -9.14 13.77 -6.13
C TYR A 80 -10.22 14.78 -5.74
N LYS A 81 -9.98 15.59 -4.69
CA LYS A 81 -10.91 16.64 -4.24
C LYS A 81 -11.19 17.70 -5.30
N LYS A 82 -10.17 18.06 -6.09
CA LYS A 82 -10.32 19.03 -7.17
C LYS A 82 -11.21 18.50 -8.30
N LEU A 83 -11.10 17.22 -8.63
CA LEU A 83 -11.89 16.59 -9.70
C LEU A 83 -13.30 16.21 -9.27
N ASP A 84 -13.46 15.73 -8.03
CA ASP A 84 -14.75 15.34 -7.48
C ASP A 84 -15.05 16.09 -6.17
N PRO A 85 -15.41 17.38 -6.22
CA PRO A 85 -15.66 18.18 -5.01
C PRO A 85 -16.84 17.65 -4.17
N THR A 86 -17.70 16.80 -4.74
CA THR A 86 -18.89 16.26 -4.05
C THR A 86 -18.68 14.85 -3.48
N ASN A 87 -17.56 14.21 -3.80
CA ASN A 87 -17.21 12.86 -3.39
C ASN A 87 -18.32 11.85 -3.73
N VAL A 88 -18.58 11.65 -5.02
CA VAL A 88 -19.60 10.73 -5.55
C VAL A 88 -19.04 9.73 -6.57
N PHE A 89 -17.82 9.94 -7.06
CA PHE A 89 -17.13 9.03 -7.98
C PHE A 89 -16.04 8.26 -7.23
N ASN A 90 -16.26 6.95 -7.03
CA ASN A 90 -15.33 6.03 -6.38
C ASN A 90 -14.89 6.48 -4.96
N THR A 91 -15.88 6.70 -4.09
CA THR A 91 -15.69 7.32 -2.77
C THR A 91 -14.79 6.51 -1.84
N GLY A 92 -13.98 7.20 -1.05
CA GLY A 92 -13.06 6.57 -0.09
C GLY A 92 -11.78 6.00 -0.69
N ILE A 93 -11.51 6.25 -1.98
CA ILE A 93 -10.23 5.90 -2.60
C ILE A 93 -9.06 6.52 -1.81
N GLY A 94 -7.99 5.76 -1.63
CA GLY A 94 -6.81 6.20 -0.90
C GLY A 94 -7.01 6.31 0.61
N LYS A 95 -7.89 5.48 1.18
CA LYS A 95 -8.36 5.55 2.58
C LYS A 95 -8.85 6.96 2.94
N THR A 96 -9.58 7.60 2.03
CA THR A 96 -10.21 8.91 2.25
C THR A 96 -11.65 8.75 2.76
N SER A 97 -12.34 9.87 2.98
CA SER A 97 -13.75 9.86 3.38
C SER A 97 -14.63 9.15 2.34
N LYS A 98 -15.59 8.36 2.83
CA LYS A 98 -16.68 7.79 2.02
C LYS A 98 -17.94 8.66 2.01
N LEU A 99 -17.93 9.79 2.71
CA LEU A 99 -19.08 10.67 2.89
C LEU A 99 -19.11 11.78 1.83
N LYS A 100 -20.32 12.18 1.43
CA LYS A 100 -20.52 13.31 0.50
C LYS A 100 -19.79 14.57 0.99
N TYR A 101 -19.28 15.33 0.04
CA TYR A 101 -18.53 16.58 0.29
C TYR A 101 -17.33 16.37 1.22
N TRP A 102 -16.70 15.19 1.16
CA TRP A 102 -15.46 14.87 1.89
C TRP A 102 -15.53 15.03 3.41
N LYS A 103 -16.72 14.95 4.01
CA LYS A 103 -16.93 15.06 5.47
C LYS A 103 -16.19 13.96 6.23
N THR A 104 -15.74 14.24 7.44
CA THR A 104 -15.23 13.21 8.38
C THR A 104 -16.31 12.82 9.37
N LEU A 105 -16.25 11.60 9.89
CA LEU A 105 -17.05 11.25 11.07
C LEU A 105 -16.51 12.09 12.24
N ASN A 106 -17.42 12.74 12.96
CA ASN A 106 -17.11 13.47 14.20
C ASN A 106 -16.86 12.49 15.34
#